data_AF-L9LC12-F1
#
_entry.id   AF-L9LC12-F1
#
_cell.length_a   1.000
_cell.length_b   1.000
_cell.length_c   1.000
_cell.angle_alpha   90.00
_cell.angle_beta   90.00
_cell.angle_gamma   90.00
#
_symmetry.space_group_name_H-M   'P 1'
#
loop_
_entity.id
_entity.type
_entity.pdbx_description
1 polymer ?
#
loop_
_entity_poly.entity_id
_entity_poly.type
_entity_poly.pdbx_seq_one_letter_code
_entity_poly.pdbx_strand_id
1 'polypeptide(L)'
;MSSVFGKPRAGSGPQSAPLEVNLAILGRRGAGKSALTVKFLTRRFISEYDPNLEDTYSSEETVDHQPVHLRVMDTADPDTPRNCERYLNWAHAFLVVYSVDSRQSFEGSSSYLELLALHARETQRGFPALLLGNKLDMAQYRQVTKAEGAALAGRFGCLFFEVSACLDFEHVQHVFHEAVREARRELEKSPLARPLFISEERALPHQAPLPTRHGLASCTFNTLSTVSLKEMPTVAQAKLVTVKSSRAQSKRKAPTLTLLKGFKIF
;
A
#
# COMPACT_ATOMS: atom_id res chain seq x y z
N MET A 1 56.65 17.15 15.19
CA MET A 1 56.40 16.30 14.00
C MET A 1 54.98 15.74 14.13
N SER A 2 54.00 16.42 13.54
CA SER A 2 52.58 16.06 13.57
C SER A 2 52.25 15.14 12.40
N SER A 3 52.00 13.87 12.68
CA SER A 3 51.61 12.88 11.65
C SER A 3 50.11 12.96 11.38
N VAL A 4 49.75 13.50 10.22
CA VAL A 4 48.39 13.54 9.68
C VAL A 4 48.13 12.24 8.92
N PHE A 5 47.36 11.32 9.51
CA PHE A 5 46.77 10.20 8.78
C PHE A 5 45.32 10.56 8.43
N GLY A 6 45.11 10.97 7.17
CA GLY A 6 43.78 11.14 6.59
C GLY A 6 43.14 9.78 6.30
N LYS A 7 41.98 9.51 6.91
CA LYS A 7 41.09 8.42 6.49
C LYS A 7 40.50 8.74 5.10
N PRO A 8 40.40 7.78 4.18
CA PRO A 8 39.71 7.99 2.91
C PRO A 8 38.22 8.24 3.18
N ARG A 9 37.70 9.36 2.68
CA ARG A 9 36.26 9.62 2.57
C ARG A 9 35.68 8.61 1.57
N ALA A 10 34.85 7.70 2.05
CA ALA A 10 33.97 6.92 1.18
C ALA A 10 33.06 7.92 0.44
N GLY A 11 33.19 7.98 -0.88
CA GLY A 11 32.29 8.74 -1.73
C GLY A 11 30.90 8.13 -1.66
N SER A 12 29.97 8.82 -1.03
CA SER A 12 28.55 8.55 -1.18
C SER A 12 28.14 8.99 -2.58
N GLY A 13 28.10 8.05 -3.53
CA GLY A 13 27.34 8.25 -4.76
C GLY A 13 25.87 8.56 -4.41
N PRO A 14 25.09 9.15 -5.33
CA PRO A 14 23.69 9.45 -5.08
C PRO A 14 22.97 8.14 -4.75
N GLN A 15 22.59 7.95 -3.49
CA GLN A 15 21.70 6.86 -3.10
C GLN A 15 20.36 7.17 -3.76
N SER A 16 19.97 6.40 -4.77
CA SER A 16 18.64 6.55 -5.37
C SER A 16 17.62 6.34 -4.26
N ALA A 17 16.64 7.24 -4.15
CA ALA A 17 15.57 7.09 -3.16
C ALA A 17 14.93 5.70 -3.29
N PRO A 18 14.59 5.04 -2.17
CA PRO A 18 13.95 3.73 -2.20
C PRO A 18 12.64 3.80 -3.01
N LEU A 19 12.38 2.76 -3.81
CA LEU A 19 11.18 2.69 -4.65
C LEU A 19 9.92 2.74 -3.77
N GLU A 20 9.00 3.66 -4.07
CA GLU A 20 7.67 3.70 -3.44
C GLU A 20 6.75 2.67 -4.12
N VAL A 21 6.13 1.80 -3.32
CA VAL A 21 5.16 0.81 -3.79
C VAL A 21 3.86 0.95 -3.01
N ASN A 22 2.75 1.15 -3.72
CA ASN A 22 1.42 1.28 -3.16
C ASN A 22 0.65 -0.02 -3.32
N LEU A 23 0.18 -0.61 -2.22
CA LEU A 23 -0.67 -1.79 -2.20
C LEU A 23 -2.04 -1.43 -1.66
N ALA A 24 -3.10 -1.81 -2.36
CA ALA A 24 -4.47 -1.74 -1.83
C ALA A 24 -4.97 -3.12 -1.42
N ILE A 25 -5.52 -3.21 -0.21
CA ILE A 25 -6.16 -4.44 0.28
C ILE A 25 -7.67 -4.30 0.13
N LEU A 26 -8.24 -5.17 -0.70
CA LEU A 26 -9.64 -5.17 -1.09
C LEU A 26 -10.34 -6.42 -0.54
N GLY A 27 -11.66 -6.38 -0.47
CA GLY A 27 -12.45 -7.52 -0.01
C GLY A 27 -13.55 -7.12 0.96
N ARG A 28 -14.53 -8.00 1.10
CA ARG A 28 -15.72 -7.76 1.91
C ARG A 28 -15.36 -7.53 3.38
N ARG A 29 -16.17 -6.73 4.08
CA ARG A 29 -16.10 -6.57 5.55
C ARG A 29 -16.08 -7.95 6.23
N GLY A 30 -15.19 -8.12 7.21
CA GLY A 30 -15.03 -9.39 7.94
C GLY A 30 -14.11 -10.43 7.28
N ALA A 31 -13.58 -10.17 6.07
CA ALA A 31 -12.59 -11.03 5.42
C ALA A 31 -11.21 -11.04 6.14
N GLY A 32 -10.95 -10.06 7.01
CA GLY A 32 -9.71 -9.96 7.80
C GLY A 32 -8.59 -9.14 7.16
N LYS A 33 -8.95 -8.11 6.37
CA LYS A 33 -8.01 -7.17 5.73
C LYS A 33 -7.12 -6.46 6.75
N SER A 34 -7.73 -5.77 7.72
CA SER A 34 -7.03 -5.11 8.82
C SER A 34 -6.18 -6.06 9.65
N ALA A 35 -6.65 -7.29 9.86
CA ALA A 35 -5.89 -8.31 10.57
C ALA A 35 -4.60 -8.68 9.83
N LEU A 36 -4.66 -8.85 8.50
CA LEU A 36 -3.48 -9.11 7.68
C LEU A 36 -2.54 -7.90 7.64
N THR A 37 -3.08 -6.68 7.46
CA THR A 37 -2.30 -5.42 7.49
C THR A 37 -1.51 -5.29 8.79
N VAL A 38 -2.17 -5.49 9.92
CA VAL A 38 -1.56 -5.38 11.25
C VAL A 38 -0.58 -6.52 11.49
N LYS A 39 -0.91 -7.75 11.09
CA LYS A 39 0.02 -8.88 11.18
C LYS A 39 1.29 -8.61 10.40
N PHE A 40 1.17 -8.07 9.20
CA PHE A 40 2.30 -7.68 8.37
C PHE A 40 3.15 -6.57 9.04
N LEU A 41 2.53 -5.48 9.47
CA LEU A 41 3.27 -4.31 9.99
C LEU A 41 3.83 -4.50 11.40
N THR A 42 3.24 -5.39 12.20
CA THR A 42 3.51 -5.45 13.64
C THR A 42 3.95 -6.83 14.12
N ARG A 43 3.84 -7.84 13.25
CA ARG A 43 4.04 -9.27 13.55
C ARG A 43 3.06 -9.85 14.58
N ARG A 44 2.09 -9.07 15.02
CA ARG A 44 1.08 -9.44 16.01
C ARG A 44 -0.28 -9.64 15.36
N PHE A 45 -1.05 -10.55 15.94
CA PHE A 45 -2.47 -10.67 15.65
C PHE A 45 -3.26 -9.89 16.69
N ILE A 46 -4.21 -9.08 16.22
CA ILE A 46 -5.22 -8.40 17.05
C ILE A 46 -6.57 -8.83 16.48
N SER A 47 -7.53 -9.18 17.33
CA SER A 47 -8.83 -9.70 16.87
C SER A 47 -9.89 -8.62 16.66
N GLU A 48 -9.67 -7.45 17.25
CA GLU A 48 -10.63 -6.37 17.39
C GLU A 48 -10.13 -5.14 16.61
N TYR A 49 -10.96 -4.65 15.69
CA TYR A 49 -10.64 -3.54 14.80
C TYR A 49 -11.89 -2.71 14.51
N ASP A 50 -11.73 -1.40 14.30
CA ASP A 50 -12.81 -0.57 13.76
C ASP A 50 -13.18 -1.06 12.36
N PRO A 51 -14.39 -1.60 12.15
CA PRO A 51 -14.77 -2.13 10.84
C PRO A 51 -15.04 -1.05 9.79
N ASN A 52 -15.05 0.23 10.17
CA ASN A 52 -15.29 1.36 9.26
C ASN A 52 -14.04 2.22 9.06
N LEU A 53 -12.91 1.88 9.68
CA LEU A 53 -11.67 2.61 9.52
C LEU A 53 -10.97 2.15 8.24
N GLU A 54 -10.93 3.05 7.27
CA GLU A 54 -10.01 2.98 6.13
C GLU A 54 -8.80 3.88 6.41
N ASP A 55 -7.59 3.36 6.22
CA ASP A 55 -6.37 4.13 6.42
C ASP A 55 -5.23 3.62 5.50
N THR A 56 -4.20 4.44 5.34
CA THR A 56 -2.98 4.11 4.59
C THR A 56 -1.77 4.10 5.52
N TYR A 57 -1.17 2.94 5.68
CA TYR A 57 -0.01 2.71 6.52
C TYR A 57 1.27 2.71 5.69
N SER A 58 2.38 3.21 6.25
CA SER A 58 3.69 3.18 5.59
C SER A 58 4.70 2.34 6.36
N SER A 59 5.51 1.57 5.64
CA SER A 59 6.61 0.75 6.17
C SER A 59 7.84 0.82 5.26
N GLU A 60 9.03 0.71 5.85
CA GLU A 60 10.27 0.52 5.11
C GLU A 60 10.59 -0.98 5.08
N GLU A 61 10.53 -1.58 3.90
CA GLU A 61 10.72 -3.01 3.70
C GLU A 61 11.95 -3.30 2.84
N THR A 62 12.48 -4.52 2.93
CA THR A 62 13.52 -5.00 2.00
C THR A 62 12.98 -6.24 1.28
N VAL A 63 12.71 -6.10 -0.03
CA VAL A 63 12.20 -7.17 -0.89
C VAL A 63 13.26 -7.49 -1.93
N ASP A 64 13.72 -8.75 -1.94
CA ASP A 64 14.80 -9.24 -2.80
C ASP A 64 16.07 -8.39 -2.71
N HIS A 65 16.49 -8.09 -1.46
CA HIS A 65 17.65 -7.25 -1.12
C HIS A 65 17.56 -5.79 -1.59
N GLN A 66 16.40 -5.34 -2.08
CA GLN A 66 16.17 -3.97 -2.52
C GLN A 66 15.22 -3.25 -1.56
N PRO A 67 15.60 -2.07 -1.03
CA PRO A 67 14.74 -1.31 -0.13
C PRO A 67 13.49 -0.79 -0.85
N VAL A 68 12.36 -0.77 -0.14
CA VAL A 68 11.05 -0.33 -0.62
C VAL A 68 10.40 0.56 0.42
N HIS A 69 9.89 1.71 -0.01
CA HIS A 69 8.94 2.47 0.78
C HIS A 69 7.53 1.95 0.46
N LEU A 70 7.01 1.08 1.32
CA LEU A 70 5.75 0.39 1.10
C LEU A 70 4.61 1.18 1.73
N ARG A 71 3.56 1.46 0.95
CA ARG A 71 2.31 2.04 1.43
C ARG A 71 1.18 1.04 1.27
N VAL A 72 0.43 0.79 2.33
CA VAL A 72 -0.64 -0.20 2.39
C VAL A 72 -1.95 0.49 2.73
N MET A 73 -2.87 0.56 1.78
CA MET A 73 -4.23 1.02 1.99
C MET A 73 -5.10 -0.16 2.45
N ASP A 74 -5.54 -0.13 3.71
CA ASP A 74 -6.52 -1.07 4.24
C ASP A 74 -7.92 -0.47 4.03
N THR A 75 -8.70 -1.03 3.11
CA THR A 75 -10.00 -0.46 2.74
C THR A 75 -11.13 -0.84 3.70
N ALA A 76 -12.08 0.06 3.88
CA ALA A 76 -13.30 -0.19 4.65
C ALA A 76 -14.54 -0.06 3.76
N ASP A 77 -14.50 -0.71 2.60
CA ASP A 77 -15.67 -0.78 1.73
C ASP A 77 -16.85 -1.47 2.44
N PRO A 78 -18.10 -1.03 2.17
CA PRO A 78 -19.31 -1.76 2.53
C PRO A 78 -19.36 -3.16 1.87
N ASP A 79 -20.55 -3.78 1.83
CA ASP A 79 -20.71 -5.13 1.26
C ASP A 79 -20.24 -5.27 -0.20
N THR A 80 -20.17 -4.17 -0.96
CA THR A 80 -19.77 -4.14 -2.37
C THR A 80 -18.75 -3.02 -2.62
N PRO A 81 -17.90 -3.14 -3.66
CA PRO A 81 -16.98 -2.07 -4.06
C PRO A 81 -17.74 -0.74 -4.27
N ARG A 82 -17.27 0.35 -3.67
CA ARG A 82 -17.80 1.71 -3.86
C ARG A 82 -16.66 2.69 -3.95
N ASN A 83 -16.86 3.84 -4.60
CA ASN A 83 -15.85 4.90 -4.72
C ASN A 83 -14.46 4.37 -5.15
N CYS A 84 -14.45 3.47 -6.14
CA CYS A 84 -13.31 2.60 -6.44
C CYS A 84 -12.08 3.36 -6.97
N GLU A 85 -12.30 4.52 -7.60
CA GLU A 85 -11.24 5.38 -8.14
C GLU A 85 -10.13 5.68 -7.13
N ARG A 86 -10.46 5.75 -5.83
CA ARG A 86 -9.49 6.07 -4.77
C ARG A 86 -8.35 5.05 -4.64
N TYR A 87 -8.60 3.78 -4.94
CA TYR A 87 -7.56 2.73 -4.94
C TYR A 87 -7.17 2.31 -6.35
N LEU A 88 -8.08 2.35 -7.32
CA LEU A 88 -7.79 2.01 -8.72
C LEU A 88 -6.71 2.93 -9.30
N ASN A 89 -6.77 4.23 -9.01
CA ASN A 89 -5.79 5.20 -9.53
C ASN A 89 -4.54 5.34 -8.65
N TRP A 90 -4.49 4.68 -7.49
CA TRP A 90 -3.44 4.88 -6.49
C TRP A 90 -2.52 3.66 -6.32
N ALA A 91 -3.07 2.44 -6.36
CA ALA A 91 -2.31 1.23 -6.07
C ALA A 91 -1.52 0.73 -7.28
N HIS A 92 -0.32 0.19 -7.00
CA HIS A 92 0.51 -0.51 -7.98
C HIS A 92 0.21 -2.03 -8.02
N ALA A 93 -0.33 -2.59 -6.92
CA ALA A 93 -0.82 -3.97 -6.86
C ALA A 93 -1.94 -4.13 -5.82
N PHE A 94 -2.70 -5.21 -5.94
CA PHE A 94 -3.90 -5.46 -5.15
C PHE A 94 -3.85 -6.78 -4.41
N LEU A 95 -4.18 -6.76 -3.12
CA LEU A 95 -4.47 -7.95 -2.33
C LEU A 95 -5.98 -8.08 -2.19
N VAL A 96 -6.61 -9.02 -2.90
CA VAL A 96 -8.05 -9.25 -2.81
C VAL A 96 -8.32 -10.38 -1.83
N VAL A 97 -8.93 -10.07 -0.70
CA VAL A 97 -9.06 -10.96 0.46
C VAL A 97 -10.48 -11.50 0.58
N TYR A 98 -10.60 -12.81 0.75
CA TYR A 98 -11.80 -13.47 1.27
C TYR A 98 -11.44 -14.34 2.47
N SER A 99 -12.45 -14.88 3.15
CA SER A 99 -12.29 -15.79 4.27
C SER A 99 -12.71 -17.20 3.87
N VAL A 100 -11.88 -18.22 4.12
CA VAL A 100 -12.16 -19.61 3.73
C VAL A 100 -13.42 -20.19 4.40
N ASP A 101 -13.80 -19.64 5.55
CA ASP A 101 -14.99 -19.97 6.33
C ASP A 101 -16.25 -19.16 5.95
N SER A 102 -16.20 -18.35 4.87
CA SER A 102 -17.32 -17.50 4.46
C SER A 102 -17.49 -17.45 2.94
N ARG A 103 -18.48 -18.19 2.43
CA ARG A 103 -18.88 -18.18 1.00
C ARG A 103 -19.21 -16.78 0.49
N GLN A 104 -19.93 -16.00 1.30
CA GLN A 104 -20.32 -14.62 0.95
C GLN A 104 -19.09 -13.71 0.75
N SER A 105 -18.02 -13.90 1.54
CA SER A 105 -16.79 -13.13 1.35
C SER A 105 -16.05 -13.51 0.06
N PHE A 106 -16.13 -14.78 -0.36
CA PHE A 106 -15.55 -15.27 -1.60
C PHE A 106 -16.29 -14.73 -2.83
N GLU A 107 -17.62 -14.73 -2.80
CA GLU A 107 -18.43 -14.07 -3.83
C GLU A 107 -18.09 -12.58 -3.94
N GLY A 108 -17.98 -11.89 -2.79
CA GLY A 108 -17.53 -10.49 -2.76
C GLY A 108 -16.15 -10.28 -3.36
N SER A 109 -15.20 -11.21 -3.17
CA SER A 109 -13.87 -11.12 -3.79
C SER A 109 -13.91 -11.21 -5.33
N SER A 110 -14.85 -11.98 -5.88
CA SER A 110 -15.07 -12.03 -7.34
C SER A 110 -15.45 -10.65 -7.87
N SER A 111 -16.34 -9.92 -7.19
CA SER A 111 -16.74 -8.57 -7.62
C SER A 111 -15.58 -7.58 -7.64
N TYR A 112 -14.61 -7.68 -6.72
CA TYR A 112 -13.40 -6.86 -6.77
C TYR A 112 -12.48 -7.26 -7.94
N LEU A 113 -12.33 -8.56 -8.22
CA LEU A 113 -11.54 -9.01 -9.37
C LEU A 113 -12.17 -8.59 -10.71
N GLU A 114 -13.50 -8.64 -10.82
CA GLU A 114 -14.24 -8.14 -12.00
C GLU A 114 -14.02 -6.64 -12.21
N LEU A 115 -14.08 -5.85 -11.14
CA LEU A 115 -13.79 -4.43 -11.15
C LEU A 115 -12.36 -4.13 -11.64
N LEU A 116 -11.37 -4.84 -11.10
CA LEU A 116 -9.96 -4.69 -11.51
C LEU A 116 -9.78 -5.06 -12.98
N ALA A 117 -10.38 -6.15 -13.43
CA ALA A 117 -10.31 -6.61 -14.81
C ALA A 117 -10.97 -5.61 -15.78
N LEU A 118 -12.12 -5.04 -15.42
CA LEU A 118 -12.78 -4.00 -16.22
C LEU A 118 -11.87 -2.78 -16.36
N HIS A 119 -11.33 -2.30 -15.23
CA HIS A 119 -10.50 -1.10 -15.21
C HIS A 119 -9.16 -1.30 -15.95
N ALA A 120 -8.56 -2.49 -15.86
CA ALA A 120 -7.38 -2.86 -16.64
C ALA A 120 -7.63 -2.75 -18.15
N ARG A 121 -8.81 -3.20 -18.60
CA ARG A 121 -9.22 -3.09 -20.02
C ARG A 121 -9.48 -1.65 -20.44
N GLU A 122 -10.07 -0.83 -19.58
CA GLU A 122 -10.35 0.58 -19.90
C GLU A 122 -9.07 1.41 -19.99
N THR A 123 -8.11 1.18 -19.10
CA THR A 123 -6.89 1.99 -19.00
C THR A 123 -5.70 1.42 -19.78
N GLN A 124 -5.80 0.19 -20.28
CA GLN A 124 -4.71 -0.53 -20.96
C GLN A 124 -3.43 -0.61 -20.10
N ARG A 125 -3.59 -0.75 -18.78
CA ARG A 125 -2.50 -0.93 -17.80
C ARG A 125 -2.67 -2.26 -17.08
N GLY A 126 -1.57 -2.87 -16.64
CA GLY A 126 -1.64 -4.05 -15.77
C GLY A 126 -1.99 -3.67 -14.34
N PHE A 127 -2.87 -4.45 -13.73
CA PHE A 127 -3.28 -4.34 -12.33
C PHE A 127 -2.97 -5.67 -11.64
N PRO A 128 -1.70 -5.91 -11.26
CA PRO A 128 -1.34 -7.17 -10.63
C PRO A 128 -2.15 -7.38 -9.35
N ALA A 129 -2.78 -8.56 -9.26
CA ALA A 129 -3.63 -8.93 -8.15
C ALA A 129 -3.20 -10.27 -7.56
N LEU A 130 -3.35 -10.39 -6.24
CA LEU A 130 -3.23 -11.63 -5.50
C LEU A 130 -4.56 -11.89 -4.81
N LEU A 131 -5.18 -13.03 -5.08
CA LEU A 131 -6.34 -13.52 -4.35
C LEU A 131 -5.87 -14.26 -3.08
N LEU A 132 -6.36 -13.83 -1.93
CA LEU A 132 -5.99 -14.37 -0.62
C LEU A 132 -7.18 -15.03 0.07
N GLY A 133 -7.12 -16.36 0.25
CA GLY A 133 -8.02 -17.11 1.12
C GLY A 133 -7.54 -17.04 2.57
N ASN A 134 -8.04 -16.06 3.32
CA ASN A 134 -7.67 -15.80 4.71
C ASN A 134 -8.40 -16.73 5.69
N LYS A 135 -7.96 -16.71 6.96
CA LYS A 135 -8.45 -17.54 8.07
C LYS A 135 -8.22 -19.03 7.83
N LEU A 136 -7.07 -19.38 7.27
CA LEU A 136 -6.69 -20.79 7.07
C LEU A 136 -6.69 -21.61 8.37
N ASP A 137 -6.49 -20.98 9.52
CA ASP A 137 -6.68 -21.57 10.85
C ASP A 137 -8.10 -22.09 11.11
N MET A 138 -9.10 -21.57 10.42
CA MET A 138 -10.50 -21.99 10.47
C MET A 138 -10.86 -23.04 9.42
N ALA A 139 -9.87 -23.79 8.90
CA ALA A 139 -10.09 -24.81 7.85
C ALA A 139 -11.15 -25.88 8.23
N GLN A 140 -11.37 -26.14 9.52
CA GLN A 140 -12.43 -27.03 10.00
C GLN A 140 -13.86 -26.51 9.72
N TYR A 141 -14.04 -25.19 9.58
CA TYR A 141 -15.30 -24.52 9.26
C TYR A 141 -15.36 -24.04 7.81
N ARG A 142 -14.49 -24.59 6.96
CA ARG A 142 -14.30 -24.15 5.58
C ARG A 142 -15.61 -24.27 4.78
N GLN A 143 -15.96 -23.16 4.12
CA GLN A 143 -17.06 -23.08 3.17
C GLN A 143 -16.60 -22.98 1.72
N VAL A 144 -15.33 -22.63 1.50
CA VAL A 144 -14.72 -22.44 0.17
C VAL A 144 -13.46 -23.30 0.09
N THR A 145 -13.40 -24.20 -0.88
CA THR A 145 -12.24 -25.08 -1.07
C THR A 145 -11.06 -24.35 -1.71
N LYS A 146 -9.85 -24.86 -1.48
CA LYS A 146 -8.65 -24.36 -2.15
C LYS A 146 -8.76 -24.45 -3.69
N ALA A 147 -9.44 -25.47 -4.20
CA ALA A 147 -9.69 -25.65 -5.62
C ALA A 147 -10.59 -24.54 -6.20
N GLU A 148 -11.63 -24.13 -5.48
CA GLU A 148 -12.48 -23.00 -5.89
C GLU A 148 -11.71 -21.68 -5.90
N GLY A 149 -10.88 -21.43 -4.88
CA GLY A 149 -9.98 -20.28 -4.84
C GLY A 149 -9.02 -20.24 -6.03
N ALA A 150 -8.35 -21.35 -6.31
CA ALA A 150 -7.46 -21.47 -7.45
C ALA A 150 -8.18 -21.31 -8.79
N ALA A 151 -9.39 -21.86 -8.94
CA ALA A 151 -10.20 -21.71 -10.13
C ALA A 151 -10.63 -20.25 -10.35
N LEU A 152 -11.03 -19.53 -9.29
CA LEU A 152 -11.34 -18.10 -9.38
C LEU A 152 -10.12 -17.29 -9.80
N ALA A 153 -8.96 -17.54 -9.18
CA ALA A 153 -7.74 -16.86 -9.54
C ALA A 153 -7.33 -17.12 -11.00
N GLY A 154 -7.45 -18.37 -11.46
CA GLY A 154 -7.20 -18.74 -12.86
C GLY A 154 -8.11 -18.00 -13.86
N ARG A 155 -9.39 -17.78 -13.51
CA ARG A 155 -10.33 -17.00 -14.35
C ARG A 155 -9.90 -15.55 -14.56
N PHE A 156 -9.25 -14.95 -13.56
CA PHE A 156 -8.79 -13.56 -13.60
C PHE A 156 -7.29 -13.42 -13.88
N GLY A 157 -6.57 -14.53 -14.07
CA GLY A 157 -5.12 -14.52 -14.30
C GLY A 157 -4.31 -13.95 -13.14
N CYS A 158 -4.81 -14.07 -11.90
CA CYS A 158 -4.15 -13.55 -10.71
C CYS A 158 -3.50 -14.67 -9.88
N LEU A 159 -2.56 -14.30 -9.00
CA LEU A 159 -1.93 -15.27 -8.10
C LEU A 159 -2.90 -15.67 -6.98
N PHE A 160 -2.72 -16.86 -6.38
CA PHE A 160 -3.57 -17.35 -5.30
C PHE A 160 -2.76 -17.91 -4.13
N PHE A 161 -3.13 -17.49 -2.92
CA PHE A 161 -2.56 -17.99 -1.67
C PHE A 161 -3.65 -18.20 -0.62
N GLU A 162 -3.46 -19.17 0.27
CA GLU A 162 -4.21 -19.25 1.52
C GLU A 162 -3.33 -18.81 2.68
N VAL A 163 -3.86 -17.96 3.55
CA VAL A 163 -3.11 -17.34 4.65
C VAL A 163 -3.95 -17.31 5.92
N SER A 164 -3.29 -17.02 7.05
CA SER A 164 -3.98 -16.68 8.29
C SER A 164 -3.25 -15.54 8.97
N ALA A 165 -4.01 -14.53 9.41
CA ALA A 165 -3.48 -13.44 10.21
C ALA A 165 -3.03 -13.88 11.63
N CYS A 166 -3.51 -15.02 12.15
CA CYS A 166 -3.22 -15.47 13.51
C CYS A 166 -2.18 -16.61 13.59
N LEU A 167 -1.75 -17.16 12.45
CA LEU A 167 -0.65 -18.13 12.36
C LEU A 167 0.73 -17.43 12.18
N ASP A 168 1.68 -18.11 11.54
CA ASP A 168 3.05 -17.65 11.34
C ASP A 168 3.10 -16.36 10.50
N PHE A 169 4.00 -15.46 10.89
CA PHE A 169 4.17 -14.16 10.25
C PHE A 169 4.76 -14.27 8.84
N GLU A 170 5.63 -15.24 8.61
CA GLU A 170 6.40 -15.45 7.40
C GLU A 170 5.49 -15.64 6.18
N HIS A 171 4.37 -16.35 6.34
CA HIS A 171 3.40 -16.55 5.26
C HIS A 171 2.67 -15.25 4.89
N VAL A 172 2.34 -14.41 5.89
CA VAL A 172 1.75 -13.09 5.65
C VAL A 172 2.78 -12.17 5.00
N GLN A 173 4.01 -12.11 5.52
CA GLN A 173 5.09 -11.34 4.92
C GLN A 173 5.34 -11.76 3.47
N HIS A 174 5.34 -13.06 3.18
CA HIS A 174 5.53 -13.59 1.84
C HIS A 174 4.52 -13.04 0.83
N VAL A 175 3.22 -13.01 1.15
CA VAL A 175 2.21 -12.54 0.19
C VAL A 175 2.28 -11.01 -0.04
N PHE A 176 2.63 -10.23 0.98
CA PHE A 176 2.88 -8.79 0.80
C PHE A 176 4.13 -8.54 -0.05
N HIS A 177 5.20 -9.29 0.19
CA HIS A 177 6.41 -9.20 -0.62
C HIS A 177 6.17 -9.66 -2.07
N GLU A 178 5.34 -10.69 -2.28
CA GLU A 178 4.99 -11.13 -3.63
C GLU A 178 4.19 -10.07 -4.40
N ALA A 179 3.26 -9.36 -3.73
CA ALA A 179 2.57 -8.22 -4.35
C ALA A 179 3.54 -7.09 -4.72
N VAL A 180 4.58 -6.83 -3.90
CA VAL A 180 5.64 -5.88 -4.25
C VAL A 180 6.43 -6.32 -5.48
N ARG A 181 6.73 -7.62 -5.61
CA ARG A 181 7.42 -8.16 -6.80
C ARG A 181 6.57 -8.01 -8.06
N GLU A 182 5.28 -8.32 -7.98
CA GLU A 182 4.35 -8.14 -9.09
C GLU A 182 4.21 -6.66 -9.49
N ALA A 183 4.12 -5.74 -8.52
CA ALA A 183 4.11 -4.30 -8.78
C ALA A 183 5.37 -3.82 -9.50
N ARG A 184 6.55 -4.29 -9.08
CA ARG A 184 7.83 -3.97 -9.74
C ARG A 184 7.87 -4.48 -11.17
N ARG A 185 7.46 -5.73 -11.40
CA ARG A 185 7.38 -6.33 -12.74
C ARG A 185 6.49 -5.52 -13.67
N GLU A 186 5.38 -4.99 -13.16
CA GLU A 186 4.48 -4.18 -13.99
C GLU A 186 5.02 -2.77 -14.25
N LEU A 187 5.65 -2.14 -13.26
CA LEU A 187 6.30 -0.84 -13.43
C LEU A 187 7.45 -0.88 -14.45
N GLU A 188 8.19 -2.00 -14.51
CA GLU A 188 9.26 -2.21 -15.49
C GLU A 188 8.73 -2.36 -16.93
N LYS A 189 7.55 -2.97 -17.12
CA LYS A 189 6.90 -3.09 -18.43
C LYS A 189 6.34 -1.75 -18.95
N SER A 190 6.06 -0.81 -18.06
CA SER A 190 5.52 0.51 -18.39
C SER A 190 6.52 1.64 -18.10
N PRO A 191 7.65 1.74 -18.85
CA PRO A 191 8.71 2.71 -18.58
C PRO A 191 8.34 4.19 -18.84
N LEU A 192 7.14 4.48 -19.35
CA LEU A 192 6.70 5.84 -19.70
C LEU A 192 6.36 6.74 -18.49
N ALA A 193 6.46 6.24 -17.26
CA ALA A 193 6.07 6.98 -16.05
C ALA A 193 7.25 7.39 -15.14
N ARG A 194 8.50 7.34 -15.60
CA ARG A 194 9.60 7.96 -14.83
C ARG A 194 9.61 9.46 -15.12
N PRO A 195 9.31 10.34 -14.14
CA PRO A 195 9.59 11.75 -14.32
C PRO A 195 11.10 11.89 -14.50
N LEU A 196 11.51 12.24 -15.72
CA LEU A 196 12.87 12.70 -15.98
C LEU A 196 13.03 13.97 -15.16
N PHE A 197 13.76 13.89 -14.05
CA PHE A 197 14.28 15.08 -13.38
C PHE A 197 15.21 15.77 -14.38
N ILE A 198 14.68 16.75 -15.11
CA ILE A 198 15.50 17.76 -15.78
C ILE A 198 16.16 18.51 -14.63
N SER A 199 17.44 18.21 -14.38
CA SER A 199 18.24 19.06 -13.51
C SER A 199 18.28 20.43 -14.19
N GLU A 200 17.60 21.42 -13.60
CA GLU A 200 17.73 22.81 -14.04
C GLU A 200 19.20 23.19 -13.98
N GLU A 201 19.75 23.47 -15.15
CA GLU A 201 21.10 23.96 -15.30
C GLU A 201 21.17 25.36 -14.67
N ARG A 202 22.12 25.53 -13.76
CA ARG A 202 22.28 26.68 -12.87
C ARG A 202 22.61 27.94 -13.70
N ALA A 203 21.63 28.81 -13.93
CA ALA A 203 21.88 30.12 -14.53
C ALA A 203 22.60 31.06 -13.53
N LEU A 204 23.75 31.59 -13.93
CA LEU A 204 24.51 32.63 -13.22
C LEU A 204 23.83 34.02 -13.36
N PRO A 205 24.08 34.97 -12.44
CA PRO A 205 23.31 36.22 -12.37
C PRO A 205 24.01 37.37 -13.12
N HIS A 206 23.26 38.18 -13.89
CA HIS A 206 23.62 39.59 -14.11
C HIS A 206 22.43 40.50 -14.49
N GLN A 207 22.16 41.44 -13.58
CA GLN A 207 21.83 42.88 -13.71
C GLN A 207 20.67 43.40 -14.60
N ALA A 208 19.91 44.34 -14.03
CA ALA A 208 18.81 45.14 -14.59
C ALA A 208 19.26 46.61 -14.87
N PRO A 209 18.43 47.63 -15.23
CA PRO A 209 17.03 47.67 -15.74
C PRO A 209 16.69 48.78 -16.84
N LEU A 210 15.46 48.73 -17.41
CA LEU A 210 14.56 49.81 -18.01
C LEU A 210 14.84 50.45 -19.42
N PRO A 211 13.88 51.16 -20.10
CA PRO A 211 12.40 51.09 -20.13
C PRO A 211 11.69 51.20 -21.54
N THR A 212 10.38 50.86 -21.57
CA THR A 212 9.26 51.38 -22.42
C THR A 212 9.31 51.35 -23.97
N ARG A 213 8.33 50.66 -24.61
CA ARG A 213 7.18 51.29 -25.32
C ARG A 213 6.19 50.27 -25.93
N HIS A 214 4.96 50.77 -26.11
CA HIS A 214 3.70 50.16 -26.54
C HIS A 214 3.71 49.30 -27.82
N GLY A 215 2.81 48.31 -27.86
CA GLY A 215 2.35 47.66 -29.10
C GLY A 215 1.21 46.67 -28.83
N LEU A 216 0.02 46.98 -29.33
CA LEU A 216 -1.18 46.14 -29.32
C LEU A 216 -0.99 44.92 -30.24
N ALA A 217 -1.39 43.72 -29.80
CA ALA A 217 -1.97 42.70 -30.67
C ALA A 217 -2.70 41.61 -29.86
N SER A 218 -3.93 41.36 -30.30
CA SER A 218 -4.87 40.32 -29.90
C SER A 218 -4.36 38.91 -30.21
N CYS A 219 -4.56 37.96 -29.30
CA CYS A 219 -5.10 36.63 -29.65
C CYS A 219 -5.59 35.88 -28.41
N THR A 220 -6.85 35.48 -28.48
CA THR A 220 -7.60 34.64 -27.54
C THR A 220 -7.09 33.21 -27.52
N PHE A 221 -6.78 32.66 -26.35
CA PHE A 221 -6.77 31.21 -26.14
C PHE A 221 -7.31 30.86 -24.75
N ASN A 222 -8.04 29.75 -24.74
CA ASN A 222 -9.08 29.39 -23.80
C ASN A 222 -8.59 28.98 -22.40
N THR A 223 -9.45 29.34 -21.44
CA THR A 223 -9.73 28.79 -20.11
C THR A 223 -9.03 27.47 -19.76
N LEU A 224 -7.98 27.57 -18.93
CA LEU A 224 -7.48 26.44 -18.14
C LEU A 224 -8.42 26.25 -16.95
N SER A 225 -9.10 25.10 -16.92
CA SER A 225 -9.84 24.60 -15.78
C SER A 225 -8.89 24.29 -14.62
N THR A 226 -9.07 25.00 -13.53
CA THR A 226 -8.37 24.79 -12.25
C THR A 226 -8.71 23.41 -11.71
N VAL A 227 -7.81 22.44 -11.89
CA VAL A 227 -7.90 21.15 -11.19
C VAL A 227 -7.65 21.42 -9.71
N SER A 228 -8.72 21.37 -8.91
CA SER A 228 -8.63 21.32 -7.45
C SER A 228 -7.92 20.04 -7.05
N LEU A 229 -6.62 20.15 -6.75
CA LEU A 229 -5.87 19.12 -6.04
C LEU A 229 -6.46 19.04 -4.63
N LYS A 230 -7.31 18.03 -4.40
CA LYS A 230 -7.78 17.68 -3.06
C LYS A 230 -6.57 17.11 -2.31
N GLU A 231 -6.16 17.78 -1.24
CA GLU A 231 -5.03 17.38 -0.40
C GLU A 231 -5.16 15.90 0.02
N MET A 232 -4.09 15.14 -0.17
CA MET A 232 -4.03 13.75 0.28
C MET A 232 -4.03 13.69 1.81
N PRO A 233 -4.73 12.71 2.43
CA PRO A 233 -4.77 12.58 3.88
C PRO A 233 -3.37 12.33 4.45
N THR A 234 -3.15 12.86 5.66
CA THR A 234 -1.85 12.81 6.35
C THR A 234 -1.49 11.36 6.70
N VAL A 235 -0.30 10.92 6.27
CA VAL A 235 0.21 9.56 6.46
C VAL A 235 0.49 9.28 7.94
N ALA A 236 -0.14 8.24 8.51
CA ALA A 236 0.15 7.78 9.86
C ALA A 236 1.45 6.95 9.89
N GLN A 237 2.45 7.40 10.63
CA GLN A 237 3.68 6.63 10.87
C GLN A 237 3.49 5.68 12.06
N ALA A 238 3.50 4.37 11.82
CA ALA A 238 3.46 3.37 12.87
C ALA A 238 4.83 3.28 13.57
N LYS A 239 4.91 3.67 14.85
CA LYS A 239 6.12 3.53 15.67
C LYS A 239 5.83 2.63 16.88
N LEU A 240 6.64 1.60 17.05
CA LEU A 240 6.54 0.68 18.19
C LEU A 240 6.96 1.41 19.48
N VAL A 241 6.03 1.62 20.41
CA VAL A 241 6.32 2.23 21.72
C VAL A 241 6.00 1.24 22.83
N THR A 242 6.99 0.91 23.66
CA THR A 242 6.80 0.08 24.85
C THR A 242 6.39 0.98 26.03
N VAL A 243 5.15 0.87 26.50
CA VAL A 243 4.70 1.60 27.69
C VAL A 243 4.90 0.72 28.93
N LYS A 244 5.66 1.22 29.92
CA LYS A 244 5.76 0.59 31.24
C LYS A 244 4.48 0.88 32.01
N SER A 245 3.73 -0.15 32.40
CA SER A 245 2.55 -0.01 33.25
C SER A 245 2.95 0.44 34.65
N SER A 246 2.56 1.66 35.04
CA SER A 246 2.67 2.12 36.43
C SER A 246 1.77 1.31 37.34
N ARG A 247 2.34 0.94 38.48
CA ARG A 247 1.82 0.01 39.48
C ARG A 247 0.72 0.69 40.31
N ALA A 248 -0.52 0.22 40.20
CA ALA A 248 -1.57 0.35 41.22
C ALA A 248 -2.53 -0.85 41.10
N GLN A 249 -2.98 -1.35 42.23
CA GLN A 249 -3.43 -2.72 42.48
C GLN A 249 -4.72 -3.11 41.75
N SER A 250 -4.71 -4.23 41.00
CA SER A 250 -5.85 -5.16 40.92
C SER A 250 -5.42 -6.52 40.34
N LYS A 251 -5.68 -7.59 41.10
CA LYS A 251 -5.33 -8.98 40.76
C LYS A 251 -6.29 -9.57 39.72
N ARG A 252 -6.21 -9.15 38.45
CA ARG A 252 -6.63 -9.96 37.28
C ARG A 252 -5.72 -9.58 36.11
N LYS A 253 -4.98 -10.55 35.58
CA LYS A 253 -4.06 -10.35 34.44
C LYS A 253 -4.88 -9.98 33.19
N ALA A 254 -5.04 -8.69 32.91
CA ALA A 254 -5.43 -8.22 31.59
C ALA A 254 -4.15 -8.09 30.74
N PRO A 255 -4.08 -8.65 29.52
CA PRO A 255 -2.95 -8.44 28.64
C PRO A 255 -2.91 -6.97 28.20
N THR A 256 -1.78 -6.33 28.48
CA THR A 256 -1.46 -4.94 28.17
C THR A 256 -1.53 -4.71 26.65
N LEU A 257 -2.57 -4.02 26.17
CA LEU A 257 -2.69 -3.59 24.77
C LEU A 257 -1.61 -2.55 24.47
N THR A 258 -0.68 -2.88 23.57
CA THR A 258 0.35 -1.96 23.11
C THR A 258 -0.26 -1.13 21.98
N LEU A 259 -0.64 0.12 22.28
CA LEU A 259 -1.14 1.08 21.28
C LEU A 259 -0.05 1.38 20.25
N LEU A 260 -0.30 1.04 18.99
CA LEU A 260 0.36 1.67 17.85
C LEU A 260 -0.44 2.92 17.50
N LYS A 261 0.20 4.10 17.59
CA LYS A 261 -0.34 5.36 17.05
C LYS A 261 -0.68 5.13 15.57
N GLY A 262 -1.96 4.90 15.25
CA GLY A 262 -2.44 4.68 13.89
C GLY A 262 -3.43 3.50 13.73
N PHE A 263 -3.41 2.53 14.64
CA PHE A 263 -4.42 1.46 14.63
C PHE A 263 -5.50 1.77 15.67
N LYS A 264 -6.67 2.20 15.21
CA LYS A 264 -7.84 2.35 16.09
C LYS A 264 -8.41 0.95 16.35
N ILE A 265 -7.93 0.34 17.42
CA ILE A 265 -8.40 -0.93 17.98
C ILE A 265 -9.58 -0.58 18.89
N PHE A 266 -10.75 -1.20 18.68
CA PHE A 266 -11.95 -1.03 19.51
C PHE A 266 -12.50 -2.35 19.96
#